data_AF-A0A5E4LD37-F1
#
_entry.id   AF-A0A5E4LD37-F1
#
_cell.length_a   1.000
_cell.length_b   1.000
_cell.length_c   1.000
_cell.angle_alpha   90.00
_cell.angle_beta   90.00
_cell.angle_gamma   90.00
#
_symmetry.space_group_name_H-M   'P 1'
#
loop_
_entity.id
_entity.type
_entity.pdbx_description
1 polymer ?
#
loop_
_entity_poly.entity_id
_entity_poly.type
_entity_poly.pdbx_seq_one_letter_code
_entity_poly.pdbx_strand_id
1 'polypeptide(L)' 'MDLKRIALLIFGAALALLGALWFMQGAAIIQVCPILCFADCECVSGGSLFWGAAGIVAFTAGAALLAWNSGTRKKA' A
#
# COMPACT_ATOMS: atom_id res chain seq x y z
N MET A 1 26.96 5.60 4.15
CA MET A 1 25.53 5.52 3.79
C MET A 1 25.08 6.90 3.39
N ASP A 2 24.85 7.17 2.10
CA ASP A 2 24.39 8.49 1.67
C ASP A 2 22.99 8.79 2.19
N LEU A 3 22.77 10.02 2.69
CA LEU A 3 21.46 10.48 3.15
C LEU A 3 20.38 10.28 2.07
N LYS A 4 20.73 10.52 0.81
CA LYS A 4 19.87 10.32 -0.35
C LYS A 4 19.42 8.85 -0.51
N ARG A 5 20.30 7.89 -0.19
CA ARG A 5 19.98 6.45 -0.26
C ARG A 5 19.06 6.04 0.88
N ILE A 6 19.31 6.56 2.09
CA ILE A 6 18.45 6.30 3.26
C ILE A 6 17.05 6.85 2.99
N ALA A 7 16.94 8.08 2.49
CA ALA A 7 15.67 8.69 2.12
C ALA A 7 14.90 7.87 1.07
N LEU A 8 15.57 7.39 0.02
CA LEU A 8 14.98 6.52 -1.00
C LEU A 8 14.49 5.18 -0.42
N LEU A 9 15.25 4.57 0.48
CA LEU A 9 14.86 3.32 1.13
C LEU A 9 13.61 3.51 2.01
N ILE A 10 13.60 4.54 2.85
CA ILE A 10 12.48 4.83 3.74
C ILE A 10 11.23 5.15 2.92
N PHE A 11 11.37 6.04 1.93
CA PHE A 11 10.25 6.43 1.09
C PHE A 11 9.70 5.26 0.26
N GLY A 12 10.59 4.46 -0.36
CA GLY A 12 10.18 3.28 -1.12
C GLY A 12 9.49 2.23 -0.26
N ALA A 13 10.00 1.98 0.95
CA ALA A 13 9.39 1.05 1.91
C ALA A 13 8.02 1.54 2.40
N ALA A 14 7.91 2.83 2.75
CA ALA A 14 6.65 3.42 3.17
C ALA A 14 5.60 3.35 2.06
N LEU A 15 5.97 3.69 0.82
CA LEU A 15 5.07 3.65 -0.33
C LEU A 15 4.61 2.21 -0.65
N ALA A 16 5.51 1.24 -0.57
CA ALA A 16 5.18 -0.16 -0.77
C ALA A 16 4.20 -0.66 0.31
N LEU A 17 4.48 -0.42 1.59
CA LEU A 17 3.59 -0.82 2.68
C LEU A 17 2.22 -0.16 2.57
N LEU A 18 2.19 1.14 2.28
CA LEU A 18 0.94 1.90 2.09
C LEU A 18 0.12 1.36 0.90
N GLY A 19 0.78 1.03 -0.21
CA GLY A 19 0.13 0.40 -1.35
C GLY A 19 -0.47 -0.96 -1.02
N ALA A 20 0.24 -1.80 -0.26
CA ALA A 20 -0.29 -3.09 0.21
C ALA A 20 -1.51 -2.91 1.12
N LEU A 21 -1.46 -1.93 2.05
CA LEU A 21 -2.59 -1.57 2.91
C LEU A 21 -3.82 -1.12 2.11
N TRP A 22 -3.63 -0.23 1.13
CA TRP A 22 -4.73 0.21 0.25
C TRP A 22 -5.29 -0.90 -0.62
N PHE A 23 -4.45 -1.80 -1.11
CA PHE A 23 -4.89 -2.96 -1.85
C PHE A 23 -5.77 -3.88 -0.98
N MET A 24 -5.34 -4.18 0.25
CA MET A 24 -6.11 -4.99 1.20
C MET A 24 -7.44 -4.32 1.59
N GLN A 25 -7.45 -3.00 1.75
CA GLN A 25 -8.68 -2.23 2.04
C GLN A 25 -9.62 -2.18 0.82
N GLY A 26 -9.08 -1.97 -0.38
CA GLY A 26 -9.85 -1.96 -1.62
C GLY A 26 -10.46 -3.30 -1.98
N ALA A 27 -9.79 -4.41 -1.60
CA ALA A 27 -10.30 -5.76 -1.78
C ALA A 27 -11.39 -6.17 -0.76
N ALA A 28 -11.79 -5.27 0.15
CA ALA A 28 -12.74 -5.53 1.24
C ALA A 28 -12.39 -6.75 2.11
N ILE A 29 -11.10 -7.13 2.16
CA ILE A 29 -10.63 -8.23 3.01
C ILE A 29 -10.73 -7.86 4.50
N ILE A 30 -10.73 -6.56 4.80
CA ILE A 30 -11.00 -6.02 6.13
C ILE A 30 -12.45 -5.51 6.16
N GLN A 31 -13.38 -6.40 6.53
CA GLN A 31 -14.77 -6.02 6.80
C GLN A 31 -14.84 -5.32 8.16
N VAL A 32 -15.13 -4.02 8.16
CA VAL A 32 -15.41 -3.27 9.38
C VAL A 32 -16.92 -3.29 9.60
N CYS A 33 -17.41 -4.27 10.35
CA CYS A 33 -18.81 -4.29 10.78
C CYS A 33 -18.98 -3.25 11.89
N PRO A 34 -19.83 -2.21 11.71
CA PRO A 34 -20.13 -1.30 12.81
C PRO A 34 -20.85 -2.06 13.94
N ILE A 35 -20.32 -1.96 15.16
CA ILE A 35 -20.90 -2.61 16.36
C ILE A 35 -22.20 -1.93 16.82
N LEU A 36 -22.50 -0.72 16.33
CA LEU A 36 -23.73 0.02 16.61
C LEU A 36 -24.61 0.10 15.34
N CYS A 37 -25.54 -0.86 15.19
CA CYS A 37 -26.59 -0.82 14.18
C CYS A 37 -27.67 0.20 14.59
N PHE A 38 -27.55 1.45 14.13
CA PHE A 38 -28.55 2.50 14.40
C PHE A 38 -29.17 3.14 13.15
N ALA A 39 -28.76 2.76 11.91
CA ALA A 39 -29.38 3.34 10.71
C ALA A 39 -29.42 2.45 9.45
N ASP A 40 -28.46 1.58 9.17
CA ASP A 40 -28.54 0.65 8.03
C ASP A 40 -27.65 -0.56 8.34
N CYS A 41 -28.26 -1.73 8.54
CA CYS A 41 -27.54 -2.95 8.88
C CYS A 41 -27.06 -3.69 7.62
N GLU A 42 -26.43 -2.96 6.70
CA GLU A 42 -25.62 -3.56 5.67
C GLU A 42 -24.16 -3.36 6.08
N CYS A 43 -23.41 -4.46 6.22
CA CYS A 43 -21.95 -4.34 6.27
C CYS A 43 -21.54 -3.44 5.11
N VAL A 44 -20.69 -2.43 5.35
CA VAL A 44 -20.07 -1.66 4.26
C VAL A 44 -19.20 -2.64 3.47
N SER A 45 -19.87 -3.37 2.58
CA SER A 45 -19.35 -4.37 1.67
C SER A 45 -19.24 -3.68 0.33
N GLY A 46 -18.40 -2.65 0.33
CA GLY A 46 -18.08 -1.88 -0.84
C GLY A 46 -16.58 -1.80 -0.92
N GLY A 47 -15.95 -2.92 -1.26
CA GLY A 47 -14.54 -2.90 -1.65
C GLY A 47 -14.37 -1.79 -2.68
N SER A 48 -13.59 -0.76 -2.33
CA SER A 48 -13.41 0.36 -3.23
C SER A 48 -12.42 -0.05 -4.29
N LEU A 49 -12.93 -0.31 -5.49
CA LEU A 49 -12.12 -0.60 -6.68
C LEU A 49 -11.06 0.48 -6.90
N PHE A 50 -11.39 1.74 -6.55
CA PHE A 50 -10.46 2.87 -6.60
C PHE A 50 -9.27 2.68 -5.63
N TRP A 51 -9.53 2.35 -4.36
CA TRP A 51 -8.48 2.08 -3.38
C TRP A 51 -7.65 0.83 -3.74
N GLY A 52 -8.30 -0.20 -4.29
CA GLY A 52 -7.62 -1.40 -4.77
C GLY A 52 -6.62 -1.09 -5.90
N ALA A 53 -7.08 -0.36 -6.92
CA ALA A 53 -6.23 0.05 -8.05
C ALA A 53 -5.09 1.00 -7.60
N ALA A 54 -5.41 1.98 -6.75
CA ALA A 54 -4.40 2.89 -6.18
C ALA A 54 -3.35 2.12 -5.35
N GLY A 55 -3.78 1.10 -4.61
CA GLY A 55 -2.90 0.21 -3.84
C GLY A 55 -1.90 -0.55 -4.72
N ILE A 56 -2.36 -1.13 -5.84
CA ILE A 56 -1.48 -1.83 -6.80
C ILE A 56 -0.43 -0.88 -7.38
N VAL A 57 -0.86 0.31 -7.81
CA VAL A 57 0.04 1.31 -8.40
C VAL A 57 1.08 1.78 -7.37
N ALA A 58 0.64 2.09 -6.14
CA ALA A 58 1.55 2.51 -5.07
C ALA A 58 2.53 1.40 -4.66
N PHE A 59 2.04 0.16 -4.54
CA PHE A 59 2.88 -1.00 -4.18
C PHE A 59 3.95 -1.26 -5.25
N THR A 60 3.56 -1.30 -6.52
CA THR A 60 4.48 -1.55 -7.64
C THR A 60 5.51 -0.43 -7.78
N ALA A 61 5.12 0.84 -7.63
CA ALA A 61 6.04 1.97 -7.65
C ALA A 61 7.04 1.92 -6.47
N GLY A 62 6.58 1.64 -5.25
CA GLY A 62 7.43 1.50 -4.07
C GLY A 62 8.42 0.33 -4.21
N ALA A 63 7.95 -0.82 -4.68
CA ALA A 63 8.80 -1.99 -4.94
C ALA A 63 9.84 -1.72 -6.04
N ALA A 64 9.45 -1.04 -7.12
CA ALA A 64 10.37 -0.66 -8.19
C ALA A 64 11.48 0.29 -7.70
N LEU A 65 11.14 1.26 -6.86
CA LEU A 65 12.12 2.18 -6.24
C LEU A 65 13.14 1.43 -5.38
N LEU A 66 12.68 0.47 -4.57
CA LEU A 66 13.54 -0.37 -3.75
C LEU A 66 14.42 -1.31 -4.59
N ALA A 67 13.84 -1.93 -5.63
CA ALA A 67 14.54 -2.83 -6.54
C ALA A 67 15.61 -2.10 -7.38
N TRP A 68 15.33 -0.87 -7.83
CA TRP A 68 16.30 -0.04 -8.51
C TRP A 68 17.49 0.26 -7.59
N ASN A 69 17.22 0.67 -6.35
CA ASN A 69 18.28 0.97 -5.39
C ASN A 69 19.13 -0.28 -5.05
N SER A 70 18.52 -1.47 -4.92
CA SER A 70 19.26 -2.72 -4.66
C SER A 70 20.01 -3.26 -5.89
N GLY A 71 19.48 -3.05 -7.10
CA GLY A 71 20.16 -3.38 -8.36
C GLY A 71 21.46 -2.61 -8.53
N THR A 72 21.52 -1.34 -8.10
CA THR A 72 22.77 -0.57 -8.08
C THR A 72 23.81 -1.08 -7.08
N ARG A 73 23.39 -1.86 -6.07
CA ARG A 73 24.29 -2.49 -5.07
C ARG A 73 24.90 -3.81 -5.55
N LYS A 74 24.26 -4.54 -6.49
CA LYS A 74 24.82 -5.78 -7.06
C LYS A 74 25.85 -5.54 -8.17
N LYS A 75 25.87 -4.34 -8.75
CA LYS A 75 26.80 -3.97 -9.85
C LYS A 75 28.06 -3.22 -9.40
N ALA A 76 28.20 -2.92 -8.10
CA ALA A 76 29.33 -2.19 -7.53
C ALA A 76 30.25 -3.13 -6.74
#